data_AF-D0UNV5-F1
#
_entry.id   AF-D0UNV5-F1
#
_cell.length_a   1.000
_cell.length_b   1.000
_cell.length_c   1.000
_cell.angle_alpha   90.00
_cell.angle_beta   90.00
_cell.angle_gamma   90.00
#
_symmetry.space_group_name_H-M   'P 1'
#
loop_
_entity.id
_entity.type
_entity.pdbx_description
1 polymer ?
#
loop_
_entity_poly.entity_id
_entity_poly.type
_entity_poly.pdbx_seq_one_letter_code
_entity_poly.pdbx_strand_id
1 'polypeptide(L)'
;SQLTATTTRTVNKHGDEIITSTTSNYETQTFSSKTEWRVRAISATNLHLRTNHIYVSSDDIKETGYTYILPKNVLKKFIIISDLRAQIAGYLYGVSPPDNPQVKEIRCIVMVPQWGTHQTVHLPNMLPQHEYLKEMEPLGWVHTQPNELPQLSPQDITTHAKIMADNPAWDGEKTIIITCSFTPGSCSLTAYKLTPSGYEWGRQNT
;
A
#
# COMPACT_ATOMS: atom_id res chain seq x y z
N SER A 1 39.74 0.24 -22.47
CA SER A 1 38.57 1.13 -22.34
C SER A 1 39.04 2.57 -22.53
N GLN A 2 38.67 3.24 -23.63
CA GLN A 2 39.01 4.65 -23.82
C GLN A 2 38.12 5.51 -22.90
N LEU A 3 38.74 6.36 -22.06
CA LEU A 3 38.05 7.38 -21.29
C LEU A 3 37.74 8.55 -22.21
N THR A 4 36.46 8.77 -22.52
CA THR A 4 36.01 9.91 -23.33
C THR A 4 35.79 11.11 -22.41
N ALA A 5 36.73 12.06 -22.41
CA ALA A 5 36.60 13.30 -21.64
C ALA A 5 35.58 14.24 -22.33
N THR A 6 34.59 14.73 -21.61
CA THR A 6 33.61 15.70 -22.12
C THR A 6 34.01 17.10 -21.68
N THR A 7 34.10 18.04 -22.62
CA THR A 7 34.48 19.42 -22.32
C THR A 7 33.26 20.33 -22.43
N THR A 8 32.92 21.04 -21.36
CA THR A 8 31.82 22.00 -21.31
C THR A 8 32.38 23.42 -21.28
N ARG A 9 31.92 24.27 -22.22
CA ARG A 9 32.24 25.70 -22.28
C ARG A 9 31.09 26.50 -21.70
N THR A 10 31.38 27.33 -20.70
CA THR A 10 30.43 28.29 -20.11
C THR A 10 31.06 29.68 -20.10
N VAL A 11 30.25 30.73 -20.01
CA VAL A 11 30.73 32.12 -20.02
C VAL A 11 30.27 32.79 -18.72
N ASN A 12 31.18 33.46 -18.03
CA ASN A 12 30.84 34.18 -16.80
C ASN A 12 30.12 35.52 -17.12
N LYS A 13 29.60 36.18 -16.08
CA LYS A 13 28.89 37.48 -16.23
C LYS A 13 29.77 38.62 -16.80
N HIS A 14 31.07 38.43 -16.89
CA HIS A 14 32.05 39.39 -17.43
C HIS A 14 32.51 39.04 -18.85
N GLY A 15 32.02 37.94 -19.43
CA GLY A 15 32.35 37.51 -20.79
C GLY A 15 33.56 36.59 -20.89
N ASP A 16 34.18 36.18 -19.78
CA ASP A 16 35.32 35.26 -19.81
C ASP A 16 34.83 33.81 -20.05
N GLU A 17 35.51 33.13 -20.97
CA GLU A 17 35.23 31.71 -21.25
C GLU A 17 35.81 30.82 -20.13
N ILE A 18 34.94 30.04 -19.50
CA ILE A 18 35.30 28.99 -18.56
C ILE A 18 35.15 27.65 -19.27
N ILE A 19 36.27 26.94 -19.44
CA ILE A 19 36.32 25.61 -20.07
C ILE A 19 36.57 24.58 -18.98
N THR A 20 35.57 23.73 -18.71
CA THR A 20 35.68 22.64 -17.73
C THR A 20 35.74 21.31 -18.47
N SER A 21 36.77 20.51 -18.20
CA SER A 21 36.93 19.18 -18.79
C SER A 21 36.64 18.12 -17.72
N THR A 22 35.59 17.33 -17.95
CA THR A 22 35.15 16.28 -17.02
C THR A 22 35.54 14.92 -17.58
N THR A 23 36.35 14.19 -16.82
CA THR A 23 36.88 12.86 -17.19
C THR A 23 36.16 11.70 -16.49
N SER A 24 35.27 11.98 -15.53
CA SER A 24 34.51 10.98 -14.76
C SER A 24 33.06 10.91 -15.21
N ASN A 25 32.56 9.71 -15.52
CA ASN A 25 31.15 9.45 -15.86
C ASN A 25 30.15 9.80 -14.74
N TYR A 26 30.63 10.00 -13.51
CA TYR A 26 29.78 10.30 -12.35
C TYR A 26 29.20 11.72 -12.41
N GLU A 27 29.99 12.69 -12.88
CA GLU A 27 29.64 14.11 -12.85
C GLU A 27 28.73 14.54 -14.01
N THR A 28 28.58 13.68 -15.03
CA THR A 28 27.66 13.87 -16.16
C THR A 28 26.27 13.27 -15.92
N GLN A 29 26.07 12.55 -14.81
CA GLN A 29 24.76 11.99 -14.48
C GLN A 29 23.84 13.06 -13.90
N THR A 30 22.99 13.62 -14.76
CA THR A 30 21.82 14.38 -14.30
C THR A 30 20.97 13.45 -13.44
N PHE A 31 20.96 13.70 -12.12
CA PHE A 31 20.05 13.02 -11.20
C PHE A 31 18.62 13.41 -11.56
N SER A 32 17.95 12.55 -12.34
CA SER A 32 16.51 12.61 -12.49
C SER A 32 15.89 11.77 -11.39
N SER A 33 14.99 12.38 -10.61
CA SER A 33 14.08 11.63 -9.74
C SER A 33 13.31 10.65 -10.63
N LYS A 34 13.65 9.35 -10.56
CA LYS A 34 12.98 8.27 -11.33
C LYS A 34 11.47 8.17 -11.08
N THR A 35 10.96 8.91 -10.10
CA THR A 35 9.54 9.09 -9.80
C THR A 35 9.06 10.45 -10.32
N GLU A 36 8.54 10.47 -11.55
CA GLU A 36 7.80 11.60 -12.13
C GLU A 36 6.50 11.86 -11.33
N TRP A 37 6.63 12.57 -10.21
CA TRP A 37 5.50 12.87 -9.32
C TRP A 37 4.40 13.67 -10.04
N ARG A 38 4.76 14.49 -11.04
CA ARG A 38 3.80 15.27 -11.84
C ARG A 38 2.88 14.37 -12.66
N VAL A 39 3.45 13.40 -13.38
CA VAL A 39 2.68 12.44 -14.18
C VAL A 39 1.75 11.62 -13.29
N ARG A 40 2.25 11.20 -12.12
CA ARG A 40 1.46 10.49 -11.12
C ARG A 40 0.32 11.34 -10.55
N ALA A 41 0.59 12.60 -10.20
CA ALA A 41 -0.41 13.53 -9.69
C ALA A 41 -1.54 13.77 -10.71
N ILE A 42 -1.20 13.96 -11.99
CA ILE A 42 -2.19 14.07 -13.07
C ILE A 42 -2.99 12.77 -13.22
N SER A 43 -2.33 11.62 -13.14
CA SER A 43 -3.02 10.33 -13.26
C SER A 43 -3.96 10.06 -12.08
N ALA A 44 -3.58 10.49 -10.87
CA ALA A 44 -4.36 10.32 -9.65
C ALA A 44 -5.70 11.08 -9.69
N THR A 45 -5.81 12.17 -10.45
CA THR A 45 -7.11 12.88 -10.60
C THR A 45 -8.19 12.00 -11.20
N ASN A 46 -7.81 10.96 -11.94
CA ASN A 46 -8.72 10.03 -12.62
C ASN A 46 -9.04 8.77 -11.79
N LEU A 47 -8.52 8.63 -10.56
CA LEU A 47 -8.79 7.45 -9.71
C LEU A 47 -10.28 7.26 -9.42
N HIS A 48 -11.05 8.35 -9.36
CA HIS A 48 -12.50 8.30 -9.15
C HIS A 48 -13.23 7.49 -10.24
N LEU A 49 -12.73 7.47 -11.48
CA LEU A 49 -13.34 6.71 -12.59
C LEU A 49 -13.31 5.20 -12.32
N ARG A 50 -12.25 4.71 -11.68
CA ARG A 50 -12.08 3.28 -11.35
C ARG A 50 -13.11 2.81 -10.31
N THR A 51 -13.64 3.74 -9.50
CA THR A 51 -14.63 3.40 -8.45
C THR A 51 -15.99 2.98 -9.00
N ASN A 52 -16.21 3.13 -10.31
CA ASN A 52 -17.39 2.62 -11.00
C ASN A 52 -17.31 1.12 -11.31
N HIS A 53 -16.09 0.59 -11.44
CA HIS A 53 -15.82 -0.79 -11.80
C HIS A 53 -14.94 -1.43 -10.72
N ILE A 54 -15.61 -2.03 -9.73
CA ILE A 54 -14.95 -2.70 -8.60
C ILE A 54 -15.32 -4.19 -8.66
N TYR A 55 -14.31 -5.03 -8.79
CA TYR A 55 -14.44 -6.48 -8.76
C TYR A 55 -13.94 -7.01 -7.41
N VAL A 56 -14.51 -8.13 -6.97
CA VAL A 56 -14.12 -8.82 -5.74
C VAL A 56 -13.83 -10.26 -6.13
N SER A 57 -12.66 -10.78 -5.75
CA SER A 57 -12.33 -12.19 -6.02
C SER A 57 -13.33 -13.09 -5.30
N SER A 58 -13.84 -14.08 -6.03
CA SER A 58 -14.80 -15.07 -5.53
C SER A 58 -14.14 -16.45 -5.53
N ASP A 59 -13.09 -16.60 -4.73
CA ASP A 59 -12.47 -17.91 -4.52
C ASP A 59 -13.25 -18.73 -3.48
N ASP A 60 -13.09 -20.06 -3.54
CA ASP A 60 -13.82 -21.06 -2.74
C ASP A 60 -14.04 -20.62 -1.28
N ILE A 61 -15.29 -20.26 -0.96
CA ILE A 61 -15.70 -19.81 0.37
C ILE A 61 -15.53 -20.98 1.34
N LYS A 62 -14.57 -20.88 2.25
CA LYS A 62 -14.48 -21.81 3.38
C LYS A 62 -15.68 -21.58 4.30
N GLU A 63 -16.53 -22.60 4.45
CA GLU A 63 -17.75 -22.56 5.29
C GLU A 63 -17.47 -22.22 6.77
N THR A 64 -16.22 -22.36 7.24
CA THR A 64 -15.83 -22.17 8.63
C THR A 64 -15.18 -20.81 8.93
N GLY A 65 -15.10 -19.89 7.96
CA GLY A 65 -14.46 -18.58 8.12
C GLY A 65 -15.43 -17.42 8.33
N TYR A 66 -14.93 -16.30 8.86
CA TYR A 66 -15.68 -15.05 8.93
C TYR A 66 -15.90 -14.44 7.54
N THR A 67 -17.08 -13.85 7.33
CA THR A 67 -17.39 -13.06 6.13
C THR A 67 -17.26 -11.57 6.44
N TYR A 68 -16.46 -10.84 5.67
CA TYR A 68 -16.20 -9.42 5.89
C TYR A 68 -17.00 -8.55 4.92
N ILE A 69 -17.73 -7.56 5.45
CA ILE A 69 -18.51 -6.61 4.67
C ILE A 69 -17.82 -5.26 4.70
N LEU A 70 -17.31 -4.83 3.54
CA LEU A 70 -16.67 -3.53 3.36
C LEU A 70 -17.66 -2.52 2.74
N PRO A 71 -18.00 -1.41 3.44
CA PRO A 71 -18.93 -0.44 2.89
C PRO A 71 -18.31 0.33 1.70
N LYS A 72 -19.10 0.50 0.64
CA LYS A 72 -18.61 1.06 -0.62
C LYS A 72 -18.11 2.50 -0.50
N ASN A 73 -18.73 3.33 0.35
CA ASN A 73 -18.34 4.73 0.51
C ASN A 73 -16.91 4.91 1.01
N VAL A 74 -16.50 4.13 2.03
CA VAL A 74 -15.12 4.20 2.56
C VAL A 74 -14.12 3.62 1.57
N LEU A 75 -14.49 2.55 0.85
CA LEU A 75 -13.64 1.99 -0.21
C LEU A 75 -13.42 2.99 -1.35
N LYS A 76 -14.49 3.63 -1.85
CA LYS A 76 -14.36 4.64 -2.91
C LYS A 76 -13.48 5.80 -2.46
N LYS A 77 -13.65 6.28 -1.23
CA LYS A 77 -12.80 7.34 -0.67
C LYS A 77 -11.34 6.89 -0.56
N PHE A 78 -11.09 5.67 -0.09
CA PHE A 78 -9.76 5.07 0.02
C PHE A 78 -9.05 4.99 -1.34
N ILE A 79 -9.75 4.54 -2.39
CA ILE A 79 -9.23 4.53 -3.77
C ILE A 79 -8.90 5.95 -4.24
N ILE A 80 -9.77 6.94 -3.97
CA ILE A 80 -9.58 8.32 -4.46
C ILE A 80 -8.37 9.01 -3.82
N ILE A 81 -8.04 8.72 -2.56
CA ILE A 81 -6.90 9.33 -1.86
C ILE A 81 -5.55 8.62 -2.12
N SER A 82 -5.57 7.55 -2.93
CA SER A 82 -4.39 6.72 -3.19
C SER A 82 -3.52 7.26 -4.34
N ASP A 83 -2.50 6.48 -4.69
CA ASP A 83 -1.66 6.70 -5.85
C ASP A 83 -1.48 5.39 -6.64
N LEU A 84 -1.29 5.50 -7.96
CA LEU A 84 -1.17 4.34 -8.85
C LEU A 84 0.15 3.55 -8.70
N ARG A 85 1.14 4.11 -8.00
CA ARG A 85 2.47 3.51 -7.85
C ARG A 85 2.90 3.36 -6.39
N ALA A 86 2.69 4.36 -5.54
CA ALA A 86 2.98 4.24 -4.11
C ALA A 86 1.77 3.63 -3.41
N GLN A 87 2.00 2.52 -2.71
CA GLN A 87 0.97 1.89 -1.91
C GLN A 87 0.57 2.79 -0.74
N ILE A 88 -0.72 2.83 -0.42
CA ILE A 88 -1.23 3.37 0.84
C ILE A 88 -1.99 2.26 1.55
N ALA A 89 -2.08 2.35 2.87
CA ALA A 89 -2.77 1.41 3.73
C ALA A 89 -3.64 2.10 4.78
N GLY A 90 -4.65 1.39 5.25
CA GLY A 90 -5.52 1.81 6.34
C GLY A 90 -5.87 0.63 7.23
N TYR A 91 -5.91 0.87 8.53
CA TYR A 91 -6.34 -0.15 9.50
C TYR A 91 -7.85 -0.29 9.50
N LEU A 92 -8.33 -1.53 9.55
CA LEU A 92 -9.75 -1.87 9.52
C LEU A 92 -10.26 -2.06 10.94
N TYR A 93 -11.37 -1.40 11.25
CA TYR A 93 -12.11 -1.58 12.50
C TYR A 93 -13.57 -1.84 12.21
N GLY A 94 -14.18 -2.71 12.99
CA GLY A 94 -15.58 -3.09 12.80
C GLY A 94 -16.15 -3.87 13.96
N VAL A 95 -17.35 -4.40 13.75
CA VAL A 95 -18.09 -5.20 14.71
C VAL A 95 -18.86 -6.30 14.00
N SER A 96 -19.18 -7.37 14.70
CA SER A 96 -20.21 -8.31 14.24
C SER A 96 -21.61 -7.73 14.50
N PRO A 97 -22.57 -7.92 13.58
CA PRO A 97 -23.96 -7.59 13.87
C PRO A 97 -24.49 -8.47 15.02
N PRO A 98 -25.43 -7.98 15.86
CA PRO A 98 -25.95 -8.72 17.01
C PRO A 98 -26.51 -10.10 16.65
N ASP A 99 -27.09 -10.20 15.45
CA ASP A 99 -27.80 -11.40 15.00
C ASP A 99 -26.88 -12.44 14.31
N ASN A 100 -25.65 -12.06 13.93
CA ASN A 100 -24.76 -12.95 13.19
C ASN A 100 -23.26 -12.73 13.52
N PRO A 101 -22.69 -13.52 14.45
CA PRO A 101 -21.29 -13.39 14.85
C PRO A 101 -20.29 -13.82 13.77
N GLN A 102 -20.72 -14.58 12.75
CA GLN A 102 -19.85 -15.04 11.64
C GLN A 102 -19.60 -13.94 10.60
N VAL A 103 -20.32 -12.82 10.67
CA VAL A 103 -20.14 -11.66 9.81
C VAL A 103 -19.36 -10.59 10.56
N LYS A 104 -18.43 -9.93 9.86
CA LYS A 104 -17.66 -8.78 10.35
C LYS A 104 -17.96 -7.58 9.47
N GLU A 105 -18.69 -6.61 9.99
CA GLU A 105 -18.97 -5.36 9.29
C GLU A 105 -17.86 -4.36 9.55
N ILE A 106 -17.10 -4.02 8.51
CA ILE A 106 -16.08 -2.97 8.59
C ILE A 106 -16.81 -1.64 8.69
N ARG A 107 -16.58 -0.89 9.76
CA ARG A 107 -17.22 0.42 10.00
C ARG A 107 -16.28 1.58 9.76
N CYS A 108 -14.97 1.36 9.93
CA CYS A 108 -13.97 2.41 9.88
C CYS A 108 -12.68 1.94 9.19
N ILE A 109 -12.09 2.85 8.42
CA ILE A 109 -10.70 2.74 7.94
C ILE A 109 -9.92 3.88 8.59
N VAL A 110 -8.88 3.53 9.35
CA VAL A 110 -8.02 4.51 10.02
C VAL A 110 -6.75 4.70 9.21
N MET A 111 -6.54 5.94 8.74
CA MET A 111 -5.31 6.35 8.07
C MET A 111 -4.32 6.87 9.10
N VAL A 112 -3.13 6.26 9.15
CA VAL A 112 -2.01 6.69 10.01
C VAL A 112 -0.92 7.35 9.17
N PRO A 113 0.01 8.13 9.78
CA PRO A 113 1.19 8.63 9.08
C PRO A 113 1.96 7.47 8.44
N GLN A 114 2.21 7.54 7.14
CA GLN A 114 2.77 6.41 6.39
C GLN A 114 3.44 6.88 5.10
N TRP A 115 4.27 6.01 4.53
CA TRP A 115 4.78 6.17 3.18
C TRP A 115 4.87 4.80 2.50
N GLY A 116 4.75 4.76 1.18
CA GLY A 116 4.74 3.52 0.43
C GLY A 116 5.74 3.50 -0.72
N THR A 117 6.18 2.30 -1.05
CA THR A 117 6.84 1.98 -2.31
C THR A 117 5.83 1.37 -3.27
N HIS A 118 6.30 0.80 -4.38
CA HIS A 118 5.46 0.05 -5.30
C HIS A 118 5.17 -1.39 -4.85
N GLN A 119 5.91 -1.88 -3.85
CA GLN A 119 5.81 -3.26 -3.36
C GLN A 119 5.29 -3.37 -1.93
N THR A 120 5.42 -2.32 -1.12
CA THR A 120 5.08 -2.36 0.29
C THR A 120 4.76 -0.98 0.84
N VAL A 121 4.18 -0.94 2.04
CA VAL A 121 3.86 0.26 2.81
C VAL A 121 4.60 0.21 4.14
N HIS A 122 5.05 1.37 4.60
CA HIS A 122 5.70 1.54 5.89
C HIS A 122 4.74 2.26 6.84
N LEU A 123 4.33 1.54 7.87
CA LEU A 123 3.41 1.98 8.91
C LEU A 123 4.17 2.16 10.24
N PRO A 124 3.70 3.04 11.14
CA PRO A 124 4.23 3.14 12.48
C PRO A 124 3.85 1.90 13.30
N ASN A 125 4.70 1.54 14.27
CA ASN A 125 4.46 0.37 15.12
C ASN A 125 3.25 0.55 16.05
N MET A 126 2.91 1.80 16.39
CA MET A 126 1.80 2.11 17.30
C MET A 126 0.46 2.02 16.57
N LEU A 127 -0.41 1.11 17.04
CA LEU A 127 -1.77 1.03 16.55
C LEU A 127 -2.59 2.28 16.90
N PRO A 128 -3.59 2.63 16.08
CA PRO A 128 -4.47 3.76 16.36
C PRO A 128 -5.20 3.62 17.70
N GLN A 129 -5.23 4.71 18.47
CA GLN A 129 -6.01 4.81 19.70
C GLN A 129 -6.92 6.03 19.61
N HIS A 130 -8.22 5.82 19.76
CA HIS A 130 -9.21 6.89 19.74
C HIS A 130 -10.48 6.43 20.48
N GLU A 131 -11.23 7.37 21.05
CA GLU A 131 -12.46 7.07 21.80
C GLU A 131 -13.47 6.25 20.97
N TYR A 132 -13.75 6.70 19.74
CA TYR A 132 -14.63 5.97 18.81
C TYR A 132 -14.17 4.58 18.40
N LEU A 133 -12.89 4.21 18.61
CA LEU A 133 -12.40 2.86 18.28
C LEU A 133 -12.65 1.86 19.40
N LYS A 134 -12.94 2.30 20.62
CA LYS A 134 -13.08 1.42 21.80
C LYS A 134 -14.24 0.44 21.70
N GLU A 135 -15.28 0.79 20.94
CA GLU A 135 -16.46 -0.05 20.73
C GLU A 135 -16.29 -1.03 19.56
N MET A 136 -15.15 -0.99 18.87
CA MET A 136 -14.87 -1.82 17.69
C MET A 136 -13.67 -2.74 17.93
N GLU A 137 -13.64 -3.86 17.21
CA GLU A 137 -12.48 -4.76 17.18
C GLU A 137 -11.63 -4.49 15.92
N PRO A 138 -10.29 -4.67 15.99
CA PRO A 138 -9.44 -4.59 14.82
C PRO A 138 -9.70 -5.78 13.89
N LEU A 139 -9.87 -5.50 12.60
CA LEU A 139 -10.14 -6.50 11.56
C LEU A 139 -8.97 -6.64 10.56
N GLY A 140 -7.81 -6.08 10.90
CA GLY A 140 -6.61 -6.10 10.07
C GLY A 140 -6.41 -4.80 9.30
N TRP A 141 -6.04 -4.88 8.01
CA TRP A 141 -5.70 -3.71 7.20
C TRP A 141 -6.03 -3.90 5.73
N VAL A 142 -6.22 -2.77 5.03
CA VAL A 142 -6.38 -2.70 3.57
C VAL A 142 -5.22 -1.91 2.99
N HIS A 143 -4.72 -2.30 1.83
CA HIS A 143 -3.76 -1.48 1.07
C HIS A 143 -4.01 -1.52 -0.43
N THR A 144 -3.53 -0.49 -1.13
CA THR A 144 -3.53 -0.47 -2.59
C THR A 144 -2.33 -1.24 -3.13
N GLN A 145 -2.49 -1.90 -4.27
CA GLN A 145 -1.39 -2.52 -5.00
C GLN A 145 -1.39 -2.09 -6.48
N PRO A 146 -0.24 -1.67 -7.04
CA PRO A 146 -0.18 -1.21 -8.43
C PRO A 146 -0.54 -2.28 -9.45
N ASN A 147 -0.19 -3.53 -9.17
CA ASN A 147 -0.47 -4.69 -10.01
C ASN A 147 -1.26 -5.72 -9.21
N GLU A 148 -2.20 -6.39 -9.88
CA GLU A 148 -2.89 -7.53 -9.31
C GLU A 148 -1.94 -8.72 -9.22
N LEU A 149 -1.87 -9.34 -8.04
CA LEU A 149 -1.12 -10.55 -7.80
C LEU A 149 -2.09 -11.71 -7.57
N PRO A 150 -1.77 -12.93 -8.04
CA PRO A 150 -2.60 -14.11 -7.80
C PRO A 150 -2.54 -14.59 -6.33
N GLN A 151 -1.56 -14.10 -5.57
CA GLN A 151 -1.32 -14.52 -4.19
C GLN A 151 -0.87 -13.32 -3.34
N LEU A 152 -1.04 -13.43 -2.04
CA LEU A 152 -0.57 -12.45 -1.07
C LEU A 152 0.96 -12.28 -1.18
N SER A 153 1.45 -11.04 -1.15
CA SER A 153 2.88 -10.80 -1.27
C SER A 153 3.63 -11.24 0.00
N PRO A 154 4.90 -11.69 -0.12
CA PRO A 154 5.73 -11.98 1.05
C PRO A 154 5.88 -10.79 2.02
N GLN A 155 5.87 -9.58 1.47
CA GLN A 155 5.92 -8.33 2.24
C GLN A 155 4.67 -8.14 3.09
N ASP A 156 3.48 -8.46 2.55
CA ASP A 156 2.23 -8.35 3.30
C ASP A 156 2.14 -9.41 4.40
N ILE A 157 2.60 -10.64 4.12
CA ILE A 157 2.70 -11.71 5.12
C ILE A 157 3.59 -11.27 6.28
N THR A 158 4.78 -10.75 5.96
CA THR A 158 5.74 -10.26 6.96
C THR A 158 5.17 -9.10 7.76
N THR A 159 4.54 -8.14 7.10
CA THR A 159 3.95 -6.95 7.74
C THR A 159 2.82 -7.34 8.68
N HIS A 160 1.89 -8.16 8.21
CA HIS A 160 0.75 -8.60 9.02
C HIS A 160 1.20 -9.45 10.22
N ALA A 161 2.14 -10.38 10.03
CA ALA A 161 2.69 -11.20 11.11
C ALA A 161 3.44 -10.37 12.17
N LYS A 162 4.23 -9.38 11.76
CA LYS A 162 4.92 -8.46 12.69
C LYS A 162 3.93 -7.62 13.50
N ILE A 163 2.89 -7.07 12.85
CA ILE A 163 1.84 -6.32 13.55
C ILE A 163 1.13 -7.21 14.58
N MET A 164 0.77 -8.45 14.22
CA MET A 164 0.15 -9.40 15.14
C MET A 164 1.06 -9.75 16.33
N ALA A 165 2.37 -9.93 16.08
CA ALA A 165 3.33 -10.26 17.14
C ALA A 165 3.47 -9.12 18.17
N ASP A 166 3.44 -7.87 17.69
CA ASP A 166 3.58 -6.69 18.55
C ASP A 166 2.26 -6.25 19.20
N ASN A 167 1.12 -6.73 18.70
CA ASN A 167 -0.21 -6.26 19.12
C ASN A 167 -1.15 -7.44 19.43
N PRO A 168 -1.24 -7.86 20.71
CA PRO A 168 -2.10 -8.97 21.14
C PRO A 168 -3.60 -8.77 20.87
N ALA A 169 -4.04 -7.54 20.59
CA ALA A 169 -5.41 -7.23 20.21
C ALA A 169 -5.80 -7.78 18.82
N TRP A 170 -4.82 -8.11 17.97
CA TRP A 170 -5.05 -8.71 16.66
C TRP A 170 -5.15 -10.22 16.78
N ASP A 171 -6.36 -10.73 16.58
CA ASP A 171 -6.65 -12.16 16.53
C ASP A 171 -6.39 -12.70 15.12
N GLY A 172 -5.47 -13.66 14.99
CA GLY A 172 -5.09 -14.26 13.70
C GLY A 172 -6.22 -14.96 12.95
N GLU A 173 -7.32 -15.28 13.63
CA GLU A 173 -8.51 -15.83 13.00
C GLU A 173 -9.50 -14.75 12.51
N LYS A 174 -9.37 -13.51 12.99
CA LYS A 174 -10.28 -12.38 12.70
C LYS A 174 -9.65 -11.21 11.94
N THR A 175 -8.33 -11.14 11.86
CA THR A 175 -7.64 -10.08 11.12
C THR A 175 -7.28 -10.50 9.71
N ILE A 176 -7.56 -9.63 8.74
CA ILE A 176 -7.32 -9.91 7.32
C ILE A 176 -6.44 -8.84 6.67
N ILE A 177 -5.85 -9.18 5.53
CA ILE A 177 -5.26 -8.24 4.57
C ILE A 177 -6.23 -8.11 3.40
N ILE A 178 -6.72 -6.90 3.13
CA ILE A 178 -7.44 -6.60 1.89
C ILE A 178 -6.47 -5.95 0.91
N THR A 179 -6.23 -6.59 -0.22
CA THR A 179 -5.44 -6.02 -1.33
C THR A 179 -6.39 -5.36 -2.33
N CYS A 180 -6.19 -4.08 -2.64
CA CYS A 180 -6.95 -3.35 -3.65
C CYS A 180 -6.06 -3.08 -4.87
N SER A 181 -6.18 -3.91 -5.90
CA SER A 181 -5.37 -3.87 -7.13
C SER A 181 -5.90 -2.87 -8.15
N PHE A 182 -5.01 -2.12 -8.80
CA PHE A 182 -5.37 -1.28 -9.94
C PHE A 182 -5.28 -2.02 -11.27
N THR A 183 -6.37 -2.64 -11.68
CA THR A 183 -6.57 -3.25 -13.00
C THR A 183 -6.93 -2.18 -14.06
N PRO A 184 -6.78 -2.42 -15.37
CA PRO A 184 -7.14 -1.42 -16.39
C PRO A 184 -8.59 -0.91 -16.25
N GLY A 185 -8.75 0.40 -16.01
CA GLY A 185 -10.06 1.06 -15.85
C GLY A 185 -10.88 0.67 -14.61
N SER A 186 -10.35 -0.15 -13.71
CA SER A 186 -11.11 -0.76 -12.61
C SER A 186 -10.24 -0.92 -11.34
N CYS A 187 -10.83 -1.51 -10.31
CA CYS A 187 -10.13 -2.04 -9.14
C CYS A 187 -10.59 -3.47 -8.86
N SER A 188 -9.68 -4.32 -8.40
CA SER A 188 -9.97 -5.69 -7.96
C SER A 188 -9.58 -5.84 -6.49
N LEU A 189 -10.47 -6.42 -5.67
CA LEU A 189 -10.25 -6.65 -4.25
C LEU A 189 -10.15 -8.13 -3.94
N THR A 190 -9.14 -8.48 -3.15
CA THR A 190 -9.00 -9.82 -2.58
C THR A 190 -8.69 -9.70 -1.10
N ALA A 191 -9.30 -10.56 -0.29
CA ALA A 191 -9.09 -10.61 1.15
C ALA A 191 -8.33 -11.90 1.51
N TYR A 192 -7.28 -11.76 2.31
CA TYR A 192 -6.43 -12.85 2.75
C TYR A 192 -6.39 -12.92 4.28
N LYS A 193 -6.28 -14.13 4.81
CA LYS A 193 -6.00 -14.40 6.22
C LYS A 193 -4.70 -15.19 6.31
N LEU A 194 -3.85 -14.89 7.27
CA LEU A 194 -2.68 -15.72 7.51
C LEU A 194 -3.07 -17.09 8.04
N THR A 195 -2.34 -18.11 7.63
CA THR A 195 -2.34 -19.41 8.29
C THR A 195 -1.38 -19.36 9.49
N PRO A 196 -1.49 -20.29 10.47
CA PRO A 196 -0.51 -20.39 11.54
C PRO A 196 0.93 -20.54 11.04
N SER A 197 1.13 -21.29 9.95
CA SER A 197 2.44 -21.43 9.29
C SER A 197 2.92 -20.12 8.65
N GLY A 198 2.02 -19.37 8.02
CA GLY A 198 2.35 -18.07 7.41
C GLY A 198 2.69 -17.01 8.47
N TYR A 199 2.00 -17.03 9.62
CA TYR A 199 2.32 -16.19 10.78
C TYR A 199 3.74 -16.48 11.30
N GLU A 200 4.07 -17.74 11.55
CA GLU A 200 5.38 -18.09 12.11
C GLU A 200 6.52 -17.74 11.15
N TRP A 201 6.33 -18.01 9.85
CA TRP A 201 7.27 -17.60 8.83
C TRP A 201 7.44 -16.08 8.77
N GLY A 202 6.34 -15.32 8.71
CA GLY A 202 6.36 -13.87 8.57
C GLY A 202 6.97 -13.14 9.77
N ARG A 203 6.80 -13.69 10.98
CA ARG A 203 7.39 -13.14 12.21
C ARG A 203 8.91 -13.29 12.24
N GLN A 204 9.45 -14.37 11.68
CA GLN A 204 10.89 -14.64 11.63
C GLN A 204 11.58 -13.98 10.42
N ASN A 205 10.82 -13.61 9.39
CA ASN A 205 11.36 -13.06 8.16
C ASN A 205 11.94 -11.65 8.39
N THR A 206 13.26 -11.53 8.18
CA THR A 206 14.04 -10.30 8.36
C THR A 206 14.25 -9.58 7.05
#